data_AF-A0A5K0X6P2-F1
#
_entry.id   AF-A0A5K0X6P2-F1
#
_cell.length_a   1.000
_cell.length_b   1.000
_cell.length_c   1.000
_cell.angle_alpha   90.00
_cell.angle_beta   90.00
_cell.angle_gamma   90.00
#
_symmetry.space_group_name_H-M   'P 1'
#
loop_
_entity.id
_entity.type
_entity.pdbx_description
1 polymer ?
#
loop_
_entity_poly.entity_id
_entity_poly.type
_entity_poly.pdbx_seq_one_letter_code
_entity_poly.pdbx_strand_id
1 'polypeptide(L)'
;FAELAMRCCQDETDIRPSISEVVRELENIWRKMPDSVYTTSESAETEIETVGSLGSSSVATTKDVSVSFGISGGDLHSGAVPDLAPR
;
A
#
# COMPACT_ATOMS: atom_id res chain seq x y z
N PHE A 1 -2.29 14.25 -8.50
CA PHE A 1 -1.57 13.63 -7.36
C PHE A 1 -1.04 14.68 -6.39
N ALA A 2 -0.18 15.62 -6.81
CA ALA A 2 0.42 16.63 -5.91
C ALA A 2 -0.62 17.40 -5.06
N GLU A 3 -1.75 17.79 -5.64
CA GLU A 3 -2.83 18.45 -4.89
C GLU A 3 -3.39 17.60 -3.74
N LEU A 4 -3.60 16.30 -3.95
CA LEU A 4 -4.04 15.38 -2.89
C LEU A 4 -2.99 15.28 -1.78
N ALA A 5 -1.71 15.22 -2.14
CA ALA A 5 -0.61 15.20 -1.17
C ALA A 5 -0.57 16.49 -0.33
N MET A 6 -0.72 17.66 -0.96
CA MET A 6 -0.79 18.94 -0.24
C MET A 6 -1.94 18.97 0.78
N ARG A 7 -3.11 18.43 0.42
CA ARG A 7 -4.25 18.34 1.36
C ARG A 7 -3.99 17.39 2.53
N CYS A 8 -3.26 16.28 2.32
CA CYS A 8 -2.91 15.34 3.39
C CYS A 8 -1.86 15.89 4.37
N CYS A 9 -1.04 16.84 3.93
CA CYS A 9 0.09 17.39 4.68
C CYS A 9 -0.19 18.75 5.37
N GLN A 10 -1.44 19.21 5.42
CA GLN A 10 -1.77 20.48 6.06
C GLN A 10 -1.55 20.44 7.59
N ASP A 11 -1.02 21.50 8.18
CA ASP A 11 -0.75 21.56 9.63
C ASP A 11 -2.04 21.33 10.44
N GLU A 12 -3.12 21.98 10.04
CA GLU A 12 -4.46 21.77 10.60
C GLU A 12 -4.98 20.38 10.22
N THR A 13 -5.25 19.53 11.23
CA THR A 13 -5.67 18.14 11.02
C THR A 13 -7.12 17.99 10.61
N ASP A 14 -7.98 18.94 11.00
CA ASP A 14 -9.43 18.87 10.78
C ASP A 14 -9.83 19.04 9.30
N ILE A 15 -8.94 19.63 8.51
CA ILE A 15 -9.14 19.84 7.06
C ILE A 15 -8.45 18.76 6.22
N ARG A 16 -7.74 17.83 6.84
CA ARG A 16 -7.14 16.70 6.13
C ARG A 16 -8.26 15.78 5.66
N PRO A 17 -8.18 15.26 4.42
CA PRO A 17 -9.16 14.31 3.93
C PRO A 17 -9.15 13.03 4.76
N SER A 18 -10.31 12.43 4.91
CA SER A 18 -10.44 11.08 5.46
C SER A 18 -9.78 10.04 4.55
N ILE A 19 -9.39 8.88 5.10
CA ILE A 19 -8.73 7.84 4.31
C ILE A 19 -9.59 7.32 3.15
N SER A 20 -10.92 7.30 3.31
CA SER A 20 -11.85 6.92 2.25
C SER A 20 -11.83 7.91 1.09
N GLU A 21 -11.76 9.21 1.38
CA GLU A 21 -11.60 10.24 0.36
C GLU A 21 -10.24 10.14 -0.34
N VAL A 22 -9.17 9.86 0.40
CA VAL A 22 -7.84 9.65 -0.17
C VAL A 22 -7.85 8.49 -1.16
N VAL A 23 -8.40 7.33 -0.79
CA VAL A 23 -8.47 6.15 -1.67
C VAL A 23 -9.30 6.45 -2.91
N ARG A 24 -10.47 7.08 -2.75
CA ARG A 24 -11.33 7.45 -3.87
C ARG A 24 -10.61 8.38 -4.86
N GLU A 25 -9.89 9.38 -4.36
CA GLU A 25 -9.12 10.28 -5.23
C GLU A 25 -7.94 9.57 -5.90
N LEU A 26 -7.28 8.64 -5.22
CA LEU A 26 -6.20 7.83 -5.82
C LEU A 26 -6.72 6.96 -6.97
N GLU A 27 -7.86 6.29 -6.81
CA GLU A 27 -8.50 5.52 -7.89
C GLU A 27 -8.91 6.42 -9.07
N ASN A 28 -9.41 7.62 -8.78
CA ASN A 28 -9.76 8.61 -9.81
C ASN A 28 -8.52 9.11 -10.57
N ILE A 29 -7.41 9.35 -9.86
CA ILE A 29 -6.12 9.70 -10.48
C ILE A 29 -5.63 8.55 -11.35
N TRP A 30 -5.73 7.31 -10.87
CA TRP A 30 -5.32 6.13 -11.62
C TRP A 30 -6.12 5.98 -12.92
N ARG A 31 -7.45 6.15 -12.86
CA ARG A 31 -8.31 6.10 -14.06
C ARG A 31 -8.00 7.18 -15.10
N LYS A 32 -7.36 8.28 -14.70
CA LYS A 32 -6.96 9.37 -15.61
C LYS A 32 -5.59 9.14 -16.24
N MET A 33 -4.83 8.14 -15.80
CA MET A 33 -3.55 7.82 -16.44
C MET A 33 -3.81 7.13 -17.78
N PRO A 34 -3.05 7.48 -18.83
CA PRO A 34 -3.19 6.85 -20.12
C PRO A 34 -2.82 5.38 -20.04
N ASP A 35 -3.52 4.60 -20.84
CA ASP A 35 -3.41 3.15 -20.90
C ASP A 35 -2.00 2.67 -21.27
N SER A 36 -1.19 3.51 -21.91
CA SER A 36 0.16 3.18 -22.34
C SER A 36 1.20 3.12 -21.22
N VAL A 37 0.89 3.55 -19.99
CA VAL A 37 1.86 3.56 -18.86
C VAL A 37 1.98 2.21 -18.16
N TYR A 38 1.05 1.29 -18.42
CA TYR A 38 1.06 -0.06 -17.86
C TYR A 38 1.52 -1.14 -18.86
N THR A 39 2.04 -0.76 -20.03
CA THR A 39 2.88 -1.69 -20.79
C THR A 39 4.17 -1.89 -20.00
N THR A 40 4.09 -2.74 -18.98
CA THR A 40 5.21 -3.49 -18.45
C THR A 40 6.07 -3.87 -19.64
N SER A 41 7.35 -3.51 -19.62
CA SER A 41 8.33 -4.09 -20.51
C SER A 41 8.37 -5.60 -20.26
N GLU A 42 7.43 -6.34 -20.83
CA GLU A 42 7.59 -7.75 -21.17
C GLU A 42 8.59 -7.79 -22.32
N SER A 43 9.86 -7.59 -21.98
CA SER A 43 10.98 -7.91 -22.85
C SER A 43 11.76 -9.03 -22.19
N ALA A 44 11.22 -10.24 -22.28
CA ALA A 44 11.96 -11.50 -22.34
C ALA A 44 10.96 -12.65 -22.48
N GLU A 45 10.46 -12.81 -23.70
CA GLU A 45 10.17 -14.09 -24.35
C GLU A 45 10.63 -15.37 -23.61
N THR A 46 9.67 -16.23 -23.23
CA THR A 46 9.76 -17.67 -23.51
C THR A 46 8.36 -18.19 -23.71
N GLU A 47 8.02 -18.42 -24.98
CA GLU A 47 6.76 -19.01 -25.41
C GLU A 47 6.68 -20.47 -24.95
N ILE A 48 5.61 -20.82 -24.25
CA ILE A 48 5.07 -22.18 -24.25
C ILE A 48 3.55 -22.10 -24.35
N GLU A 49 3.08 -22.20 -25.59
CA GLU A 49 1.70 -22.54 -25.92
C GLU A 49 1.32 -23.88 -25.27
N THR A 50 0.21 -23.95 -24.53
CA THR A 50 -0.63 -25.16 -24.48
C THR A 50 -2.04 -24.80 -24.01
N VAL A 51 -2.94 -24.94 -24.97
CA VAL A 51 -4.40 -25.06 -24.91
C VAL A 51 -4.96 -25.80 -23.68
N GLY A 52 -6.11 -25.33 -23.18
CA GLY A 52 -7.12 -26.24 -22.66
C GLY A 52 -7.72 -25.91 -21.29
N SER A 53 -8.97 -25.45 -21.32
CA SER A 53 -10.12 -26.03 -20.62
C SER A 53 -10.14 -26.10 -19.07
N LEU A 54 -11.22 -25.50 -18.53
CA LEU A 54 -12.04 -25.94 -17.39
C LEU A 54 -11.33 -26.54 -16.16
N GLY A 55 -11.60 -25.99 -14.97
CA GLY A 55 -11.49 -26.82 -13.77
C GLY A 55 -11.55 -26.06 -12.44
N SER A 56 -12.55 -26.40 -11.65
CA SER A 56 -12.80 -25.91 -10.29
C SER A 56 -11.70 -26.26 -9.26
N SER A 57 -11.66 -25.42 -8.23
CA SER A 57 -11.44 -25.72 -6.80
C SER A 57 -10.11 -26.25 -6.27
N SER A 58 -9.57 -25.46 -5.33
CA SER A 58 -8.90 -25.80 -4.06
C SER A 58 -7.76 -26.83 -4.01
N VAL A 59 -6.56 -26.38 -3.61
CA VAL A 59 -5.74 -27.03 -2.58
C VAL A 59 -4.71 -26.03 -2.01
N ALA A 60 -4.69 -25.88 -0.69
CA ALA A 60 -3.65 -25.14 0.01
C ALA A 60 -2.32 -25.91 -0.07
N THR A 61 -1.27 -25.25 -0.54
CA THR A 61 0.10 -25.61 -0.16
C THR A 61 0.80 -24.35 0.35
N THR A 62 1.12 -24.43 1.63
CA THR A 62 1.89 -23.48 2.41
C THR A 62 3.25 -23.22 1.75
N LYS A 63 3.46 -21.99 1.26
CA LYS A 63 4.78 -21.35 1.26
C LYS A 63 4.60 -19.94 1.78
N ASP A 64 4.56 -19.89 3.11
CA ASP A 64 4.82 -18.71 3.91
C ASP A 64 6.14 -18.10 3.43
N VAL A 65 6.06 -17.03 2.63
CA VAL A 65 7.21 -16.14 2.43
C VAL A 65 7.22 -15.24 3.64
N SER A 66 7.81 -15.77 4.71
CA SER A 66 8.19 -15.04 5.90
C SER A 66 9.23 -13.98 5.52
N VAL A 67 8.76 -12.78 5.15
CA VAL A 67 9.64 -11.62 5.03
C VAL A 67 9.93 -11.13 6.45
N SER A 68 11.03 -11.61 7.02
CA SER A 68 11.54 -11.08 8.28
C SER A 68 12.08 -9.69 8.02
N PHE A 69 11.25 -8.67 8.26
CA PHE A 69 11.74 -7.30 8.39
C PHE A 69 12.43 -7.20 9.74
N GLY A 70 13.76 -7.30 9.74
CA GLY A 70 14.58 -6.96 10.89
C GLY A 70 14.40 -5.48 11.22
N ILE A 71 13.41 -5.16 12.06
CA ILE A 71 13.35 -3.87 12.71
C ILE A 71 14.44 -3.84 13.79
N SER A 72 15.55 -3.19 13.46
CA SER A 72 16.59 -2.83 14.42
C SER A 72 15.92 -2.00 15.52
N GLY A 73 15.82 -2.58 16.72
CA GLY A 73 15.18 -1.97 17.87
C GLY A 73 15.90 -0.68 18.23
N GLY A 74 15.28 0.45 17.89
CA GLY A 74 15.70 1.76 18.33
C GLY A 74 15.52 1.88 19.84
N ASP A 75 16.60 2.24 20.52
CA ASP A 75 16.68 2.55 21.93
C ASP A 75 15.60 3.60 22.32
N LEU A 76 14.56 3.15 23.01
CA LEU A 76 13.59 4.07 23.62
C LEU A 76 14.19 4.56 24.93
N HIS A 77 14.92 5.67 24.88
CA HIS A 77 15.27 6.36 26.10
C HIS A 77 13.95 6.67 26.84
N SER A 78 13.85 6.16 28.07
CA SER A 78 12.67 6.32 28.92
C SER A 78 12.45 7.81 29.19
N GLY A 79 11.53 8.42 28.44
CA GLY A 79 10.98 9.73 28.71
C GLY A 79 9.99 9.60 29.85
N ALA A 80 10.32 10.20 30.99
CA ALA A 80 9.55 10.17 32.23
C ALA A 80 8.03 10.27 32.01
N VAL A 81 7.28 9.36 32.64
CA VAL A 81 5.82 9.47 32.77
C VAL A 81 5.53 10.67 33.67
N PRO A 82 4.85 11.73 33.19
CA PRO A 82 4.44 12.81 34.07
C PRO A 82 3.35 12.30 35.01
N ASP A 83 3.60 12.40 36.32
CA ASP A 83 2.63 12.12 37.37
C ASP A 83 1.55 13.21 37.34
N LEU A 84 0.40 12.90 36.74
CA LEU A 84 -0.77 13.76 36.78
C LEU A 84 -1.66 13.32 37.94
N ALA A 85 -1.47 13.93 39.11
CA ALA A 85 -2.39 13.78 40.24
C ALA A 85 -3.78 14.35 39.86
N PRO A 86 -4.88 13.61 40.08
CA PRO A 86 -6.24 14.11 39.82
C PRO A 86 -6.59 15.27 40.77
N ARG A 87 -7.27 16.29 40.24
CA ARG A 87 -7.95 17.33 41.01
C ARG A 87 -9.46 17.13 40.97
#